data_AF-A0A9P3EU35-F1
#
_entry.id   AF-A0A9P3EU35-F1
#
_cell.length_a   1.000
_cell.length_b   1.000
_cell.length_c   1.000
_cell.angle_alpha   90.00
_cell.angle_beta   90.00
_cell.angle_gamma   90.00
#
_symmetry.space_group_name_H-M   'P 1'
#
loop_
_entity.id
_entity.type
_entity.pdbx_description
1 polymer ?
#
loop_
_entity_poly.entity_id
_entity_poly.type
_entity_poly.pdbx_seq_one_letter_code
_entity_poly.pdbx_strand_id
1 'polypeptide(L)'
;MTATSTSFSTSTEETLAFFNTIPKCAEILSQPDRRVIHPRNPDTFFHSTLRTNHGILKSIFIYQPARTSTSPNSNDTDTDTSAIANPPNTNPQEREREQGYLLLHLGRGVSGQPDIAHGGFLATVLDQVTGTLIRASGLDRGRGAVTVYLNVKYQRPVRVPGIVVARAEIGRVEGRKIYVDGEICVADQESNGEGEGDGI
;
A
#
# COMPACT_ATOMS: atom_id res chain seq x y z
N MET A 1 -8.71 19.74 24.68
CA MET A 1 -8.28 19.16 23.40
C MET A 1 -7.31 18.04 23.72
N THR A 2 -7.78 16.80 23.72
CA THR A 2 -7.01 15.63 24.15
C THR A 2 -6.50 14.93 22.89
N ALA A 3 -5.20 15.06 22.62
CA ALA A 3 -4.55 14.29 21.57
C ALA A 3 -4.54 12.82 22.00
N THR A 4 -5.26 11.97 21.27
CA THR A 4 -5.26 10.53 21.46
C THR A 4 -3.90 9.98 21.00
N SER A 5 -2.90 9.97 21.88
CA SER A 5 -1.63 9.29 21.61
C SER A 5 -1.91 7.79 21.51
N THR A 6 -1.88 7.25 20.31
CA THR A 6 -2.01 5.81 20.08
C THR A 6 -0.66 5.22 20.48
N SER A 7 -0.56 4.59 21.67
CA SER A 7 0.70 4.02 22.15
C SER A 7 1.09 2.84 21.25
N PHE A 8 2.20 2.97 20.52
CA PHE A 8 2.73 1.89 19.69
C PHE A 8 3.45 0.86 20.56
N SER A 9 3.43 -0.41 20.17
CA SER A 9 4.33 -1.40 20.77
C SER A 9 5.78 -1.05 20.43
N THR A 10 6.74 -1.30 21.33
CA THR A 10 8.18 -1.08 21.09
C THR A 10 8.65 -1.68 19.75
N SER A 11 8.11 -2.84 19.37
CA SER A 11 8.39 -3.50 18.09
C SER A 11 7.89 -2.75 16.85
N THR A 12 6.79 -1.99 16.96
CA THR A 12 6.25 -1.16 15.87
C THR A 12 7.11 0.09 15.70
N GLU A 13 7.50 0.75 16.79
CA GLU A 13 8.35 1.94 16.77
C GLU A 13 9.72 1.62 16.14
N GLU A 14 10.35 0.51 16.53
CA GLU A 14 11.59 0.03 15.90
C GLU A 14 11.41 -0.27 14.41
N THR A 15 10.26 -0.81 14.01
CA THR A 15 9.96 -1.12 12.61
C THR A 15 9.77 0.17 11.79
N LEU A 16 9.07 1.15 12.34
CA LEU A 16 8.89 2.47 11.73
C LEU A 16 10.22 3.22 11.64
N ALA A 17 11.02 3.22 12.71
CA ALA A 17 12.34 3.84 12.72
C ALA A 17 13.23 3.26 11.63
N PHE A 18 13.25 1.92 11.47
CA PHE A 18 13.96 1.27 10.39
C PHE A 18 13.47 1.71 9.00
N PHE A 19 12.16 1.66 8.73
CA PHE A 19 11.66 2.03 7.40
C PHE A 19 11.83 3.53 7.09
N ASN A 20 11.89 4.40 8.10
CA ASN A 20 12.23 5.81 7.91
C ASN A 20 13.67 6.05 7.47
N THR A 21 14.60 5.09 7.62
CA THR A 21 15.96 5.23 7.08
C THR A 21 16.04 4.96 5.58
N ILE A 22 14.96 4.49 4.95
CA ILE A 22 14.92 4.08 3.55
C ILE A 22 14.14 5.13 2.75
N PRO A 23 14.76 5.84 1.77
CA PRO A 23 14.16 7.03 1.15
C PRO A 23 12.74 6.81 0.62
N LYS A 24 12.50 5.73 -0.13
CA LYS A 24 11.17 5.42 -0.70
C LYS A 24 10.13 5.12 0.38
N CYS A 25 10.54 4.46 1.46
CA CYS A 25 9.66 4.18 2.59
C CYS A 25 9.40 5.43 3.43
N ALA A 26 10.41 6.29 3.63
CA ALA A 26 10.29 7.55 4.34
C ALA A 26 9.35 8.52 3.60
N GLU A 27 9.45 8.60 2.27
CA GLU A 27 8.52 9.38 1.44
C GLU A 27 7.08 8.94 1.69
N ILE A 28 6.82 7.64 1.61
CA ILE A 28 5.53 7.02 1.94
C ILE A 28 5.12 7.36 3.37
N LEU A 29 5.99 7.18 4.37
CA LEU A 29 5.67 7.42 5.78
C LEU A 29 5.41 8.90 6.10
N SER A 30 5.97 9.83 5.31
CA SER A 30 5.85 11.27 5.53
C SER A 30 4.54 11.88 5.02
N GLN A 31 3.78 11.19 4.16
CA GLN A 31 2.60 11.80 3.57
C GLN A 31 1.46 11.99 4.59
N PRO A 32 0.68 13.08 4.49
CA PRO A 32 -0.44 13.34 5.40
C PRO A 32 -1.54 12.27 5.32
N ASP A 33 -2.31 12.13 6.40
CA ASP A 33 -3.49 11.25 6.52
C ASP A 33 -3.23 9.74 6.49
N ARG A 34 -1.96 9.33 6.53
CA ARG A 34 -1.58 7.92 6.57
C ARG A 34 -1.80 7.32 7.95
N ARG A 35 -2.32 6.11 7.95
CA ARG A 35 -2.66 5.35 9.15
C ARG A 35 -1.91 4.04 9.14
N VAL A 36 -1.04 3.83 10.12
CA VAL A 36 -0.49 2.50 10.38
C VAL A 36 -1.65 1.62 10.85
N ILE A 37 -1.88 0.50 10.15
CA ILE A 37 -2.94 -0.43 10.51
C ILE A 37 -2.31 -1.67 11.14
N HIS A 38 -2.68 -1.92 12.39
CA HIS A 38 -2.39 -3.17 13.09
C HIS A 38 -3.63 -4.07 12.99
N PRO A 39 -3.61 -5.14 12.19
CA PRO A 39 -4.75 -6.05 12.13
C PRO A 39 -4.99 -6.69 13.51
N ARG A 40 -6.22 -6.56 14.02
CA ARG A 40 -6.63 -7.16 15.31
C ARG A 40 -6.40 -8.67 15.38
N ASN A 41 -6.59 -9.35 14.24
CA ASN A 41 -6.21 -10.75 14.02
C ASN A 41 -5.21 -10.74 12.86
N PRO A 42 -3.90 -10.71 13.14
CA PRO A 42 -2.90 -10.75 12.08
C PRO A 42 -3.01 -12.10 11.35
N ASP A 43 -2.83 -12.08 10.04
CA ASP A 43 -2.69 -13.32 9.28
C ASP A 43 -1.47 -14.10 9.80
N THR A 44 -1.65 -15.39 10.05
CA THR A 44 -0.60 -16.25 10.64
C THR A 44 0.54 -16.51 9.66
N PHE A 45 0.28 -16.46 8.35
CA PHE A 45 1.28 -16.72 7.33
C PHE A 45 2.39 -15.65 7.34
N PHE A 46 2.04 -14.36 7.21
CA PHE A 46 2.97 -13.23 7.26
C PHE A 46 3.46 -12.91 8.67
N HIS A 47 2.63 -13.13 9.69
CA HIS A 47 2.99 -12.76 11.07
C HIS A 47 3.89 -13.77 11.77
N SER A 48 3.68 -15.07 11.54
CA SER A 48 4.38 -16.15 12.26
C SER A 48 5.19 -17.04 11.32
N THR A 49 4.57 -17.61 10.29
CA THR A 49 5.22 -18.59 9.40
C THR A 49 6.41 -17.98 8.66
N LEU A 50 6.24 -16.80 8.06
CA LEU A 50 7.28 -16.13 7.28
C LEU A 50 8.21 -15.26 8.13
N ARG A 51 7.81 -14.90 9.35
CA ARG A 51 8.65 -14.12 10.27
C ARG A 51 9.71 -14.98 10.94
N THR A 52 9.47 -16.29 11.03
CA THR A 52 10.47 -17.29 11.39
C THR A 52 11.28 -17.69 10.14
N ASN A 53 12.52 -18.19 10.29
CA ASN A 53 13.39 -18.64 9.18
C ASN A 53 14.00 -17.56 8.26
N HIS A 54 14.26 -16.34 8.76
CA HIS A 54 14.87 -15.26 7.98
C HIS A 54 14.07 -14.90 6.70
N GLY A 55 12.75 -15.10 6.69
CA GLY A 55 11.89 -14.79 5.56
C GLY A 55 11.54 -13.30 5.48
N ILE A 56 10.69 -12.84 6.40
CA ILE A 56 10.31 -11.43 6.57
C ILE A 56 10.86 -10.94 7.92
N LEU A 57 11.83 -10.04 7.87
CA LEU A 57 12.52 -9.54 9.06
C LEU A 57 11.76 -8.39 9.73
N LYS A 58 11.18 -7.50 8.92
CA LYS A 58 10.32 -6.39 9.35
C LYS A 58 9.21 -6.18 8.35
N SER A 59 8.02 -5.84 8.83
CA SER A 59 6.87 -5.56 7.99
C SER A 59 5.93 -4.56 8.65
N ILE A 60 5.37 -3.63 7.87
CA ILE A 60 4.32 -2.73 8.34
C ILE A 60 3.35 -2.40 7.22
N PHE A 61 2.05 -2.35 7.56
CA PHE A 61 1.01 -1.93 6.64
C PHE A 61 0.56 -0.49 6.94
N ILE A 62 0.44 0.30 5.88
CA ILE A 62 0.02 1.70 5.93
C ILE A 62 -1.18 1.85 5.01
N TYR A 63 -2.26 2.39 5.55
CA TYR A 63 -3.46 2.76 4.81
C TYR A 63 -3.46 4.25 4.53
N GLN A 64 -3.84 4.62 3.31
CA GLN A 64 -4.09 5.99 2.89
C GLN A 64 -5.52 6.10 2.35
N PRO A 65 -6.39 6.90 3.00
CA PRO A 65 -7.74 7.12 2.52
C PRO A 65 -7.76 7.98 1.25
N ALA A 66 -8.86 7.91 0.49
CA ALA A 66 -9.09 8.79 -0.64
C ALA A 66 -9.17 10.25 -0.18
N ARG A 67 -8.42 11.15 -0.85
CA ARG A 67 -8.60 12.58 -0.66
C ARG A 67 -9.76 13.08 -1.52
N THR A 68 -10.65 13.82 -0.88
CA THR A 68 -11.58 14.67 -1.62
C THR A 68 -10.83 15.96 -1.90
N SER A 69 -10.71 16.34 -3.17
CA SER A 69 -10.18 17.63 -3.57
C SER A 69 -11.17 18.71 -3.13
N THR A 70 -11.12 19.13 -1.88
CA THR A 70 -11.78 20.37 -1.47
C THR A 70 -10.94 21.51 -2.02
N SER A 71 -11.28 21.99 -3.21
CA SER A 71 -10.69 23.22 -3.73
C SER A 71 -11.08 24.37 -2.79
N PRO A 72 -10.14 25.10 -2.16
CA PRO A 72 -10.47 26.25 -1.33
C PRO A 72 -10.66 27.48 -2.24
N ASN A 73 -11.72 27.49 -3.04
CA ASN A 73 -12.14 28.69 -3.77
C ASN A 73 -13.44 29.21 -3.18
N SER A 74 -13.34 30.13 -2.23
CA SER A 74 -14.42 31.07 -1.89
C SER A 74 -13.83 32.44 -1.57
N ASN A 75 -13.26 33.08 -2.58
CA ASN A 75 -13.40 34.52 -2.74
C ASN A 75 -14.30 34.69 -3.97
N ASP A 76 -15.58 34.99 -3.78
CA ASP A 76 -16.17 36.16 -4.42
C ASP A 76 -17.63 36.37 -4.00
N THR A 77 -17.96 37.65 -4.07
CA THR A 77 -19.01 38.43 -3.43
C THR A 77 -20.38 38.20 -4.06
N ASP A 78 -21.42 38.56 -3.31
CA ASP A 78 -22.83 38.65 -3.71
C ASP A 78 -23.04 39.19 -5.13
N THR A 79 -23.74 38.42 -5.97
CA THR A 79 -24.78 39.01 -6.84
C THR A 79 -25.83 37.98 -7.25
N ASP A 80 -27.07 38.36 -7.00
CA ASP A 80 -28.34 37.75 -7.38
C ASP A 80 -28.46 37.50 -8.90
N THR A 81 -28.90 36.31 -9.32
CA THR A 81 -29.80 36.06 -10.48
C THR A 81 -30.07 34.56 -10.63
N SER A 82 -31.35 34.22 -10.74
CA SER A 82 -31.89 32.88 -10.98
C SER A 82 -31.33 32.20 -12.24
N ALA A 83 -30.65 31.06 -12.07
CA ALA A 83 -30.38 30.13 -13.16
C ALA A 83 -30.49 28.69 -12.63
N ILE A 84 -31.30 27.88 -13.30
CA ILE A 84 -31.50 26.45 -13.03
C ILE A 84 -30.14 25.76 -13.19
N ALA A 85 -29.50 25.43 -12.06
CA ALA A 85 -28.19 24.80 -12.03
C ALA A 85 -28.33 23.31 -12.38
N ASN A 86 -27.84 22.94 -13.56
CA ASN A 86 -27.48 21.55 -13.85
C ASN A 86 -26.51 21.06 -12.76
N PRO A 87 -26.63 19.82 -12.25
CA PRO A 87 -25.67 19.28 -11.30
C PRO A 87 -24.27 19.31 -11.94
N PRO A 88 -23.22 19.70 -11.20
CA PRO A 88 -21.89 19.80 -11.75
C PRO A 88 -21.46 18.43 -12.28
N ASN A 89 -21.03 18.41 -13.53
CA ASN A 89 -20.44 17.25 -14.18
C ASN A 89 -19.05 17.01 -13.58
N THR A 90 -19.00 16.48 -12.36
CA THR A 90 -17.74 16.14 -11.70
C THR A 90 -17.19 14.89 -12.37
N ASN A 91 -16.14 15.05 -13.18
CA ASN A 91 -15.39 13.94 -13.75
C ASN A 91 -15.02 12.95 -12.63
N PRO A 92 -15.43 11.66 -12.69
CA PRO A 92 -15.13 10.66 -11.66
C PRO A 92 -13.63 10.35 -11.47
N GLN A 93 -12.74 11.01 -12.20
CA GLN A 93 -11.33 10.67 -12.34
C GLN A 93 -10.37 11.39 -11.36
N GLU A 94 -10.80 12.45 -10.68
CA GLU A 94 -9.89 13.29 -9.86
C GLU A 94 -9.99 13.04 -8.34
N ARG A 95 -10.66 11.97 -7.91
CA ARG A 95 -10.51 11.52 -6.51
C ARG A 95 -9.27 10.66 -6.40
N GLU A 96 -8.31 11.09 -5.58
CA GLU A 96 -7.21 10.21 -5.17
C GLU A 96 -7.83 8.92 -4.62
N ARG A 97 -7.41 7.78 -5.17
CA ARG A 97 -7.98 6.48 -4.81
C ARG A 97 -7.42 6.02 -3.47
N GLU A 98 -8.20 5.21 -2.76
CA GLU A 98 -7.73 4.59 -1.52
C GLU A 98 -6.56 3.64 -1.81
N GLN A 99 -5.50 3.77 -1.02
CA GLN A 99 -4.25 3.03 -1.23
C GLN A 99 -3.78 2.32 0.04
N GLY A 100 -3.11 1.20 -0.17
CA GLY A 100 -2.49 0.38 0.87
C GLY A 100 -1.04 0.12 0.52
N TYR A 101 -0.17 0.20 1.52
CA TYR A 101 1.26 -0.04 1.36
C TYR A 101 1.71 -1.07 2.38
N LEU A 102 2.36 -2.14 1.93
CA LEU A 102 3.03 -3.11 2.77
C LEU A 102 4.54 -2.98 2.56
N LEU A 103 5.23 -2.41 3.54
CA LEU A 103 6.68 -2.29 3.54
C LEU A 103 7.28 -3.57 4.11
N LEU A 104 8.26 -4.16 3.42
CA LEU A 104 8.85 -5.45 3.79
C LEU A 104 10.37 -5.38 3.73
N HIS A 105 11.01 -5.78 4.83
CA HIS A 105 12.42 -6.16 4.84
C HIS A 105 12.51 -7.67 4.66
N LEU A 106 12.91 -8.10 3.48
CA LEU A 106 13.02 -9.49 3.08
C LEU A 106 14.40 -10.03 3.42
N GLY A 107 14.44 -11.22 4.01
CA GLY A 107 15.65 -12.01 4.16
C GLY A 107 15.71 -13.15 3.14
N ARG A 108 16.71 -14.03 3.29
CA ARG A 108 16.97 -15.13 2.36
C ARG A 108 15.92 -16.25 2.42
N GLY A 109 15.12 -16.33 3.47
CA GLY A 109 14.13 -17.39 3.67
C GLY A 109 12.98 -17.39 2.67
N VAL A 110 12.83 -16.33 1.87
CA VAL A 110 11.82 -16.25 0.80
C VAL A 110 12.39 -16.47 -0.60
N SER A 111 13.64 -16.94 -0.70
CA SER A 111 14.29 -17.16 -1.99
C SER A 111 13.70 -18.36 -2.75
N GLY A 112 13.50 -18.23 -4.06
CA GLY A 112 13.17 -19.37 -4.95
C GLY A 112 14.36 -19.86 -5.75
N GLN A 113 15.34 -18.98 -5.97
CA GLN A 113 16.65 -19.23 -6.54
C GLN A 113 17.68 -18.46 -5.68
N PRO A 114 18.98 -18.77 -5.75
CA PRO A 114 20.00 -18.03 -5.00
C PRO A 114 19.83 -16.50 -5.17
N ASP A 115 19.64 -15.80 -4.06
CA ASP A 115 19.48 -14.34 -3.97
C ASP A 115 18.28 -13.74 -4.73
N ILE A 116 17.29 -14.54 -5.15
CA ILE A 116 16.09 -14.06 -5.84
C ILE A 116 14.84 -14.53 -5.10
N ALA A 117 13.97 -13.58 -4.72
CA ALA A 117 12.70 -13.88 -4.08
C ALA A 117 11.84 -14.82 -4.95
N HIS A 118 11.23 -15.82 -4.33
CA HIS A 118 10.36 -16.77 -5.01
C HIS A 118 9.15 -16.04 -5.61
N GLY A 119 8.84 -16.28 -6.89
CA GLY A 119 7.71 -15.62 -7.55
C GLY A 119 6.38 -15.84 -6.82
N GLY A 120 6.12 -17.08 -6.38
CA GLY A 120 4.97 -17.41 -5.54
C GLY A 120 4.88 -16.60 -4.23
N PHE A 121 6.02 -16.30 -3.59
CA PHE A 121 6.02 -15.44 -2.40
C PHE A 121 5.61 -14.00 -2.76
N LEU A 122 6.12 -13.45 -3.87
CA LEU A 122 5.74 -12.12 -4.34
C LEU A 122 4.24 -12.06 -4.72
N ALA A 123 3.69 -13.11 -5.33
CA ALA A 123 2.25 -13.21 -5.57
C ALA A 123 1.45 -13.20 -4.25
N THR A 124 1.93 -13.92 -3.22
CA THR A 124 1.30 -13.90 -1.90
C THR A 124 1.39 -12.53 -1.22
N VAL A 125 2.47 -11.79 -1.42
CA VAL A 125 2.59 -10.39 -0.96
C VAL A 125 1.54 -9.49 -1.62
N LEU A 126 1.33 -9.64 -2.94
CA LEU A 126 0.29 -8.92 -3.68
C LEU A 126 -1.12 -9.26 -3.18
N ASP A 127 -1.40 -10.55 -2.95
CA ASP A 127 -2.66 -11.00 -2.36
C ASP A 127 -2.89 -10.37 -0.97
N GLN A 128 -1.85 -10.38 -0.12
CA GLN A 128 -1.92 -9.81 1.22
C GLN A 128 -2.17 -8.30 1.24
N VAL A 129 -1.43 -7.52 0.44
CA VAL A 129 -1.57 -6.05 0.44
C VAL A 129 -2.95 -5.62 -0.10
N THR A 130 -3.46 -6.32 -1.12
CA THR A 130 -4.78 -6.03 -1.71
C THR A 130 -5.91 -6.41 -0.76
N GLY A 131 -5.87 -7.60 -0.15
CA GLY A 131 -6.85 -8.02 0.85
C GLY A 131 -6.84 -7.13 2.10
N THR A 132 -5.66 -6.72 2.57
CA THR A 132 -5.52 -5.82 3.71
C THR A 132 -6.09 -4.43 3.42
N LEU A 133 -5.89 -3.92 2.19
CA LEU A 133 -6.50 -2.65 1.75
C LEU A 133 -8.04 -2.73 1.70
N ILE A 134 -8.60 -3.81 1.16
CA ILE A 134 -10.06 -4.02 1.12
C ILE A 134 -10.65 -4.04 2.55
N ARG A 135 -9.93 -4.64 3.50
CA ARG A 135 -10.35 -4.63 4.90
C ARG A 135 -10.20 -3.24 5.54
N ALA A 136 -9.09 -2.55 5.30
CA ALA A 136 -8.83 -1.22 5.87
C ALA A 136 -9.80 -0.14 5.37
N SER A 137 -10.20 -0.24 4.09
CA SER A 137 -11.23 0.61 3.47
C SER A 137 -12.64 0.34 3.99
N GLY A 138 -12.88 -0.84 4.58
CA GLY A 138 -14.22 -1.27 5.01
C GLY A 138 -15.15 -1.67 3.86
N LEU A 139 -14.62 -1.83 2.65
CA LEU A 139 -15.40 -2.27 1.48
C LEU A 139 -15.94 -3.70 1.64
N ASP A 140 -15.31 -4.52 2.49
CA ASP A 140 -15.80 -5.85 2.88
C ASP A 140 -17.06 -5.80 3.77
N ARG A 141 -17.45 -4.61 4.25
CA ARG A 141 -18.58 -4.37 5.16
C ARG A 141 -18.55 -5.28 6.40
N GLY A 142 -17.35 -5.62 6.87
CA GLY A 142 -17.14 -6.51 8.02
C GLY A 142 -17.47 -7.99 7.77
N ARG A 143 -17.78 -8.39 6.53
CA ARG A 143 -18.08 -9.79 6.16
C ARG A 143 -16.85 -10.56 5.68
N GLY A 144 -15.73 -9.86 5.50
CA GLY A 144 -14.55 -10.40 4.82
C GLY A 144 -14.70 -10.38 3.29
N ALA A 145 -13.56 -10.41 2.63
CA ALA A 145 -13.43 -10.55 1.19
C ALA A 145 -12.51 -11.74 0.90
N VAL A 146 -12.77 -12.45 -0.20
CA VAL A 146 -11.95 -13.59 -0.65
C VAL A 146 -11.46 -13.32 -2.06
N THR A 147 -10.22 -13.72 -2.34
CA THR A 147 -9.62 -13.59 -3.66
C THR A 147 -10.30 -14.54 -4.64
N VAL A 148 -10.97 -13.99 -5.65
CA VAL A 148 -11.60 -14.78 -6.72
C VAL A 148 -10.64 -15.00 -7.90
N TYR A 149 -9.76 -14.03 -8.15
CA TYR A 149 -8.82 -14.04 -9.26
C TYR A 149 -7.62 -13.16 -8.94
N LEU A 150 -6.42 -13.66 -9.25
CA LEU A 150 -5.17 -12.92 -9.13
C LEU A 150 -4.34 -13.14 -10.41
N ASN A 151 -3.97 -12.05 -11.08
CA ASN A 151 -3.11 -12.08 -12.26
C ASN A 151 -1.83 -11.32 -11.97
N VAL A 152 -0.68 -11.98 -12.09
CA VAL A 152 0.62 -11.40 -11.75
C VAL A 152 1.54 -11.43 -12.96
N LYS A 153 2.12 -10.27 -13.28
CA LYS A 153 3.16 -10.13 -14.31
C LYS A 153 4.51 -9.84 -13.63
N TYR A 154 5.46 -10.74 -13.77
CA TYR A 154 6.81 -10.58 -13.22
C TYR A 154 7.70 -9.84 -14.24
N GLN A 155 8.07 -8.60 -13.92
CA GLN A 155 8.81 -7.74 -14.85
C GLN A 155 10.32 -7.76 -14.62
N ARG A 156 10.76 -7.78 -13.35
CA ARG A 156 12.18 -7.76 -12.97
C ARG A 156 12.42 -8.65 -11.74
N PRO A 157 13.59 -9.31 -11.62
CA PRO A 157 13.93 -10.08 -10.43
C PRO A 157 13.99 -9.20 -9.17
N VAL A 158 13.48 -9.70 -8.05
CA VAL A 158 13.61 -9.06 -6.73
C VAL A 158 14.74 -9.75 -5.98
N ARG A 159 15.82 -9.01 -5.71
CA ARG A 159 16.97 -9.53 -4.97
C ARG A 159 16.68 -9.63 -3.47
N VAL A 160 17.20 -10.66 -2.82
CA VAL A 160 17.11 -10.86 -1.36
C VAL A 160 18.47 -11.22 -0.76
N PRO A 161 18.81 -10.74 0.45
CA PRO A 161 18.01 -9.85 1.30
C PRO A 161 17.85 -8.45 0.68
N GLY A 162 16.75 -7.77 1.01
CA GLY A 162 16.43 -6.47 0.42
C GLY A 162 15.11 -5.91 0.89
N ILE A 163 14.84 -4.65 0.57
CA ILE A 163 13.64 -3.95 1.00
C ILE A 163 12.72 -3.72 -0.20
N VAL A 164 11.44 -4.06 -0.02
CA VAL A 164 10.41 -3.85 -1.04
C VAL A 164 9.21 -3.10 -0.47
N VAL A 165 8.55 -2.37 -1.36
CA VAL A 165 7.25 -1.74 -1.14
C VAL A 165 6.24 -2.46 -2.02
N ALA A 166 5.26 -3.12 -1.42
CA ALA A 166 4.06 -3.54 -2.12
C ALA A 166 2.99 -2.46 -1.98
N ARG A 167 2.43 -2.01 -3.10
CA ARG A 167 1.35 -1.01 -3.15
C ARG A 167 0.10 -1.66 -3.71
N ALA A 168 -1.04 -1.33 -3.14
CA ALA A 168 -2.36 -1.63 -3.68
C ALA A 168 -3.18 -0.35 -3.79
N GLU A 169 -4.06 -0.30 -4.79
CA GLU A 169 -4.99 0.81 -5.02
C GLU A 169 -6.38 0.27 -5.36
N ILE A 170 -7.41 0.77 -4.67
CA ILE A 170 -8.79 0.42 -4.98
C ILE A 170 -9.16 0.99 -6.35
N GLY A 171 -9.50 0.11 -7.28
CA GLY A 171 -9.99 0.48 -8.60
C GLY A 171 -11.49 0.75 -8.61
N ARG A 172 -12.25 -0.25 -9.04
CA ARG A 172 -13.72 -0.16 -9.13
C ARG A 172 -14.41 -1.20 -8.26
N VAL A 173 -15.66 -0.94 -7.90
CA VAL A 173 -16.50 -1.84 -7.11
C VAL A 173 -17.79 -2.12 -7.89
N GLU A 174 -18.05 -3.41 -8.16
CA GLU A 174 -19.23 -3.89 -8.89
C GLU A 174 -20.00 -4.88 -8.00
N GLY A 175 -21.01 -4.38 -7.29
CA GLY A 175 -21.78 -5.19 -6.34
C GLY A 175 -20.89 -5.71 -5.21
N ARG A 176 -20.57 -7.02 -5.22
CA ARG A 176 -19.65 -7.66 -4.25
C ARG A 176 -18.23 -7.83 -4.78
N LYS A 177 -17.98 -7.56 -6.05
CA LYS A 177 -16.65 -7.68 -6.66
C LYS A 177 -15.90 -6.37 -6.47
N ILE A 178 -14.70 -6.44 -5.91
CA ILE A 178 -13.81 -5.32 -5.73
C ILE A 178 -12.59 -5.58 -6.59
N TYR A 179 -12.27 -4.66 -7.49
CA TYR A 179 -11.10 -4.75 -8.35
C TYR A 179 -10.02 -3.83 -7.79
N VAL A 180 -8.84 -4.39 -7.55
CA VAL A 180 -7.70 -3.73 -6.92
C VAL A 180 -6.49 -3.93 -7.81
N ASP A 181 -5.78 -2.86 -8.09
CA ASP A 181 -4.50 -2.92 -8.79
C ASP A 181 -3.37 -2.98 -7.75
N GLY A 182 -2.34 -3.79 -8.02
CA GLY A 182 -1.23 -4.00 -7.10
C GLY A 182 0.11 -4.11 -7.80
N GLU A 183 1.15 -3.62 -7.14
CA GLU A 183 2.53 -3.65 -7.64
C GLU A 183 3.53 -3.85 -6.50
N ILE A 184 4.71 -4.37 -6.84
CA ILE A 184 5.86 -4.46 -5.93
C ILE A 184 7.03 -3.71 -6.56
N CYS A 185 7.67 -2.85 -5.79
CA CYS A 185 8.90 -2.17 -6.16
C CYS A 185 10.00 -2.42 -5.13
N VAL A 186 11.25 -2.50 -5.59
CA VAL A 186 12.42 -2.45 -4.69
C VAL A 186 12.54 -1.03 -4.12
N ALA A 187 12.84 -0.93 -2.82
CA ALA A 187 12.99 0.35 -2.11
C ALA A 187 14.44 0.85 -2.11
N ASP A 188 15.39 -0.08 -2.11
CA ASP A 188 16.82 0.20 -2.17
C ASP A 188 17.31 0.04 -3.62
N GLN A 189 17.34 1.12 -4.38
CA GLN A 189 18.20 1.20 -5.56
C GLN A 189 19.43 1.99 -5.14
N GLU A 190 20.47 1.30 -4.66
CA GLU A 190 21.81 1.85 -4.85
C GLU A 190 22.09 1.84 -6.35
N SER A 191 22.47 2.99 -6.88
CA SER A 191 22.99 3.16 -8.23
C SER A 191 24.28 2.35 -8.36
N ASN A 192 24.19 1.07 -8.69
CA ASN A 192 25.29 0.38 -9.33
C ASN A 192 25.09 0.56 -10.84
N GLY A 193 25.67 1.65 -11.35
CA GLY A 193 25.78 1.87 -12.79
C GLY A 193 26.55 0.72 -13.43
N GLU A 194 25.95 0.14 -14.47
CA GLU A 194 26.52 -0.11 -15.81
C GLU A 194 25.58 -1.07 -16.55
N GLY A 195 25.01 -0.61 -17.68
CA GLY A 195 24.12 -1.42 -18.51
C GLY A 195 23.10 -0.61 -19.31
N GLU A 196 23.64 0.23 -20.19
CA GLU A 196 23.06 0.94 -21.33
C GLU A 196 21.89 0.23 -22.07
N GLY A 197 20.86 1.03 -22.43
CA GLY A 197 20.03 0.90 -23.63
C GLY A 197 19.20 -0.38 -23.83
N ASP A 198 17.88 -0.30 -23.64
CA ASP A 198 16.92 -0.06 -24.73
C ASP A 198 15.50 -0.08 -24.15
N GLY A 199 14.55 0.52 -24.84
CA GLY A 199 13.21 0.81 -24.33
C GLY A 199 12.35 -0.40 -23.91
N ILE A 200 11.24 -0.02 -23.27
CA ILE A 200 10.02 -0.77 -22.89
C ILE A 200 9.93 -1.11 -21.39
#